data_AF-A0A819B153-F1
#
_entry.id   AF-A0A819B153-F1
#
_cell.length_a   1.000
_cell.length_b   1.000
_cell.length_c   1.000
_cell.angle_alpha   90.00
_cell.angle_beta   90.00
_cell.angle_gamma   90.00
#
_symmetry.space_group_name_H-M   'P 1'
#
loop_
_entity.id
_entity.type
_entity.pdbx_description
1 polymer ?
#
loop_
_entity_poly.entity_id
_entity_poly.type
_entity_poly.pdbx_seq_one_letter_code
_entity_poly.pdbx_strand_id
1 'polypeptide(L)'
;MEAVFVRGALLVTNSITNITIGETCTLEKLELLVMLCPRLQHIEMGIAIKDIGPLLRFIVHDNNLNIRHLISFCFIDSNRYSFQHLTVLLNSKILFGKWKVLYVDKKSKLFLWT
;
A
#
# COMPACT_ATOMS: atom_id res chain seq x y z
N MET A 1 -34.30 26.91 -19.19
CA MET A 1 -32.91 26.46 -19.42
C MET A 1 -32.34 26.13 -18.05
N GLU A 2 -32.35 24.86 -17.68
CA GLU A 2 -31.73 24.43 -16.43
C GLU A 2 -30.25 24.16 -16.69
N ALA A 3 -29.39 24.94 -16.04
CA ALA A 3 -27.98 24.66 -15.98
C ALA A 3 -27.77 23.47 -15.02
N VAL A 4 -27.55 22.28 -15.60
CA VAL A 4 -27.16 21.11 -14.83
C VAL A 4 -25.72 21.31 -14.37
N PHE A 5 -25.56 21.76 -13.13
CA PHE A 5 -24.29 21.78 -12.43
C PHE A 5 -23.87 20.33 -12.12
N VAL A 6 -23.01 19.75 -12.95
CA VAL A 6 -22.31 18.49 -12.64
C VAL A 6 -21.17 18.80 -11.66
N ARG A 7 -21.52 19.11 -10.41
CA ARG A 7 -20.58 19.08 -9.27
C ARG A 7 -20.96 17.87 -8.41
N GLY A 8 -20.19 16.79 -8.50
CA GLY A 8 -20.20 15.76 -7.45
C GLY A 8 -20.35 14.28 -7.84
N ALA A 9 -20.29 13.90 -9.13
CA ALA A 9 -20.56 12.52 -9.54
C ALA A 9 -19.34 11.57 -9.62
N LEU A 10 -18.17 11.94 -9.08
CA LEU A 10 -16.95 11.10 -9.17
C LEU A 10 -16.52 10.45 -7.84
N LEU A 11 -17.34 10.56 -6.78
CA LEU A 11 -16.97 10.13 -5.43
C LEU A 11 -17.65 8.83 -4.93
N VAL A 12 -18.49 8.14 -5.72
CA VAL A 12 -19.40 7.11 -5.14
C VAL A 12 -19.30 5.69 -5.75
N THR A 13 -18.53 5.44 -6.82
CA THR A 13 -18.56 4.11 -7.47
C THR A 13 -17.28 3.27 -7.40
N ASN A 14 -16.16 3.79 -6.89
CA ASN A 14 -14.95 2.97 -6.82
C ASN A 14 -15.05 1.95 -5.67
N SER A 15 -15.41 0.72 -6.03
CA SER A 15 -15.48 -0.46 -5.16
C SER A 15 -14.24 -1.35 -5.27
N ILE A 16 -13.15 -0.86 -5.87
CA ILE A 16 -11.92 -1.63 -6.00
C ILE A 16 -11.30 -1.77 -4.61
N THR A 17 -11.33 -3.00 -4.11
CA THR A 17 -10.72 -3.38 -2.83
C THR A 17 -9.37 -4.05 -3.02
N ASN A 18 -9.08 -4.58 -4.20
CA ASN A 18 -7.88 -5.37 -4.48
C ASN A 18 -7.21 -4.87 -5.76
N ILE A 19 -5.91 -4.59 -5.69
CA ILE A 19 -5.09 -4.22 -6.85
C ILE A 19 -3.86 -5.11 -6.91
N THR A 20 -3.57 -5.64 -8.10
CA THR A 20 -2.31 -6.32 -8.39
C THR A 20 -1.60 -5.58 -9.52
N ILE A 21 -0.34 -5.21 -9.29
CA ILE A 21 0.53 -4.53 -10.23
C ILE A 21 1.67 -5.48 -10.54
N GLY A 22 1.75 -5.96 -11.78
CA GLY A 22 2.81 -6.88 -12.22
C GLY A 22 4.18 -6.22 -12.45
N GLU A 23 4.28 -4.89 -12.27
CA GLU A 23 5.51 -4.13 -12.42
C GLU A 23 5.98 -3.52 -11.09
N THR A 24 7.24 -3.09 -11.07
CA THR A 24 7.78 -2.29 -9.96
C THR A 24 7.07 -0.93 -9.92
N CYS A 25 6.39 -0.67 -8.82
CA CYS A 25 5.64 0.55 -8.59
C CYS A 25 6.48 1.53 -7.76
N THR A 26 6.51 2.80 -8.19
CA THR A 26 7.14 3.89 -7.42
C THR A 26 6.20 4.37 -6.32
N LEU A 27 6.74 5.11 -5.33
CA LEU A 27 5.93 5.71 -4.27
C LEU A 27 4.81 6.60 -4.85
N GLU A 28 5.14 7.47 -5.81
CA GLU A 28 4.19 8.40 -6.45
C GLU A 28 3.02 7.66 -7.12
N LYS A 29 3.30 6.55 -7.83
CA LYS A 29 2.27 5.72 -8.45
C LYS A 29 1.37 5.07 -7.40
N LEU A 30 1.95 4.60 -6.29
CA LEU A 30 1.18 4.03 -5.20
C LEU A 30 0.29 5.07 -4.53
N GLU A 31 0.82 6.27 -4.24
CA GLU A 31 0.04 7.37 -3.66
C GLU A 31 -1.17 7.69 -4.53
N LEU A 32 -0.96 7.77 -5.86
CA LEU A 32 -2.04 7.96 -6.82
C LEU A 32 -3.07 6.83 -6.80
N LEU A 33 -2.65 5.56 -6.73
CA LEU A 33 -3.57 4.42 -6.66
C LEU A 33 -4.44 4.43 -5.41
N VAL A 34 -3.83 4.72 -4.26
CA VAL A 34 -4.53 4.80 -2.98
C VAL A 34 -5.52 5.99 -2.98
N MET A 35 -5.15 7.12 -3.60
CA MET A 35 -6.07 8.25 -3.79
C MET A 35 -7.25 7.92 -4.72
N LEU A 36 -6.99 7.19 -5.82
CA LEU A 36 -8.02 6.81 -6.78
C LEU A 36 -8.95 5.72 -6.23
N CYS A 37 -8.45 4.86 -5.33
CA CYS A 37 -9.17 3.71 -4.78
C CYS A 37 -9.35 3.87 -3.26
N PRO A 38 -10.30 4.71 -2.81
CA PRO A 38 -10.47 5.04 -1.39
C PRO A 38 -10.97 3.87 -0.52
N ARG A 39 -11.34 2.74 -1.12
CA ARG A 39 -11.77 1.50 -0.44
C ARG A 39 -10.76 0.37 -0.58
N LEU A 40 -9.55 0.67 -1.01
CA LEU A 40 -8.50 -0.32 -1.25
C LEU A 40 -8.12 -1.01 0.06
N GLN A 41 -8.24 -2.34 0.05
CA GLN A 41 -7.97 -3.23 1.19
C GLN A 41 -6.69 -4.04 0.99
N HIS A 42 -6.38 -4.40 -0.25
CA HIS A 42 -5.24 -5.24 -0.57
C HIS A 42 -4.50 -4.71 -1.80
N ILE A 43 -3.17 -4.59 -1.68
CA ILE A 43 -2.29 -4.20 -2.78
C ILE A 43 -1.19 -5.24 -2.92
N GLU A 44 -1.02 -5.76 -4.12
CA GLU A 44 0.11 -6.59 -4.52
C GLU A 44 0.91 -5.85 -5.59
N MET A 45 2.19 -5.58 -5.34
CA MET A 45 3.04 -4.83 -6.29
C MET A 45 4.52 -5.10 -6.09
N GLY A 46 5.33 -4.88 -7.14
CA GLY A 46 6.79 -4.82 -6.97
C GLY A 46 7.19 -3.48 -6.36
N ILE A 47 8.24 -3.45 -5.54
CA ILE A 47 8.81 -2.18 -5.05
C ILE A 47 10.33 -2.23 -5.01
N ALA A 48 10.98 -1.12 -5.33
CA ALA A 48 12.41 -0.99 -5.12
C ALA A 48 12.73 -0.88 -3.62
N ILE A 49 13.82 -1.53 -3.18
CA ILE A 49 14.21 -1.57 -1.75
C ILE A 49 14.30 -0.17 -1.12
N LYS A 50 14.83 0.80 -1.87
CA LYS A 50 14.96 2.20 -1.43
C LYS A 50 13.61 2.87 -1.08
N ASP A 51 12.53 2.41 -1.71
CA ASP A 51 11.19 3.01 -1.58
C ASP A 51 10.34 2.32 -0.50
N ILE A 52 10.78 1.16 0.01
CA ILE A 52 10.11 0.44 1.11
C ILE A 52 9.96 1.32 2.35
N GLY A 53 11.04 1.99 2.78
CA GLY A 53 11.01 2.85 3.97
C GLY A 53 10.03 4.03 3.85
N PRO A 54 10.12 4.86 2.78
CA PRO A 54 9.13 5.88 2.47
C PRO A 54 7.70 5.37 2.41
N LEU A 55 7.46 4.24 1.73
CA LEU A 55 6.14 3.62 1.63
C LEU A 55 5.57 3.24 3.01
N LEU A 56 6.39 2.65 3.87
CA LEU A 56 5.94 2.27 5.21
C LEU A 56 5.58 3.49 6.05
N ARG A 57 6.32 4.60 5.90
CA ARG A 57 5.98 5.87 6.54
C ARG A 57 4.66 6.43 6.02
N PHE A 58 4.40 6.36 4.72
CA PHE A 58 3.13 6.76 4.12
C PHE A 58 1.95 5.93 4.64
N ILE A 59 2.13 4.61 4.78
CA ILE A 59 1.11 3.67 5.25
C ILE A 59 0.86 3.76 6.77
N VAL A 60 1.88 4.08 7.55
CA VAL A 60 1.75 4.15 9.02
C VAL A 60 1.52 5.56 9.52
N HIS A 61 1.38 6.52 8.61
CA HIS A 61 0.93 7.85 9.00
C HIS A 61 -0.54 7.77 9.42
N ASP A 62 -0.79 7.75 10.74
CA ASP A 62 -2.11 7.57 11.38
C ASP A 62 -3.21 8.54 10.88
N ASN A 63 -2.84 9.62 10.19
CA ASN A 63 -3.77 10.61 9.63
C ASN A 63 -4.07 10.44 8.14
N ASN A 64 -3.55 9.40 7.48
CA ASN A 64 -3.79 9.20 6.06
C ASN A 64 -5.15 8.52 5.82
N LEU A 65 -6.17 9.33 5.53
CA LEU A 65 -7.54 8.85 5.29
C LEU A 65 -7.67 7.92 4.08
N ASN A 66 -6.73 7.98 3.13
CA ASN A 66 -6.81 7.21 1.90
C ASN A 66 -6.44 5.73 2.10
N ILE A 67 -5.71 5.40 3.17
CA ILE A 67 -5.26 4.04 3.51
C ILE A 67 -6.04 3.41 4.67
N ARG A 68 -7.07 4.07 5.19
CA ARG A 68 -7.81 3.59 6.38
C ARG A 68 -8.47 2.22 6.22
N HIS A 69 -8.69 1.80 4.97
CA HIS A 69 -9.29 0.51 4.64
C HIS A 69 -8.25 -0.55 4.29
N LEU A 70 -6.97 -0.19 4.28
CA LEU A 70 -5.89 -1.02 3.78
C LEU A 70 -5.49 -2.06 4.84
N ILE A 71 -5.82 -3.32 4.55
CA ILE A 71 -5.63 -4.45 5.46
C ILE A 71 -4.29 -5.12 5.19
N SER A 72 -3.89 -5.27 3.92
CA SER A 72 -2.62 -5.92 3.58
C SER A 72 -1.89 -5.33 2.37
N PHE A 73 -0.57 -5.44 2.43
CA PHE A 73 0.36 -5.25 1.32
C PHE A 73 1.11 -6.54 1.02
N CYS A 74 1.29 -6.82 -0.26
CA CYS A 74 2.15 -7.88 -0.75
C CYS A 74 3.18 -7.29 -1.70
N PHE A 75 4.46 -7.41 -1.34
CA PHE A 75 5.54 -7.11 -2.27
C PHE A 75 5.90 -8.37 -3.05
N ILE A 76 5.78 -8.31 -4.37
CA ILE A 76 6.27 -9.37 -5.28
C ILE A 76 7.76 -9.18 -5.53
N ASP A 77 8.42 -10.25 -5.99
CA ASP A 77 9.86 -10.30 -6.30
C ASP A 77 10.75 -9.78 -5.16
N SER A 78 10.27 -9.98 -3.93
CA SER A 78 11.00 -9.65 -2.72
C SER A 78 12.02 -10.73 -2.41
N ASN A 79 13.20 -10.33 -1.95
CA ASN A 79 14.25 -11.24 -1.51
C ASN A 79 14.43 -11.18 0.02
N ARG A 80 15.26 -12.07 0.56
CA ARG A 80 15.59 -12.08 2.00
C ARG A 80 16.17 -10.76 2.51
N TYR A 81 16.91 -10.02 1.69
CA TYR A 81 17.44 -8.72 2.08
C TYR A 81 16.33 -7.68 2.28
N SER A 82 15.35 -7.63 1.36
CA SER A 82 14.16 -6.79 1.51
C SER A 82 13.41 -7.13 2.79
N PHE A 83 13.24 -8.41 3.11
CA PHE A 83 12.60 -8.86 4.36
C PHE A 83 13.39 -8.43 5.61
N GLN A 84 14.71 -8.62 5.63
CA GLN A 84 15.55 -8.21 6.76
C GLN A 84 15.50 -6.70 6.97
N HIS A 85 15.60 -5.92 5.89
CA HIS A 85 15.49 -4.46 5.94
C HIS A 85 14.13 -4.01 6.48
N LEU A 86 13.05 -4.65 6.03
CA LEU A 86 11.69 -4.36 6.51
C LEU A 86 11.51 -4.72 7.98
N THR A 87 12.08 -5.84 8.42
CA THR A 87 12.05 -6.28 9.82
C THR A 87 12.81 -5.30 10.73
N VAL A 88 13.97 -4.79 10.29
CA VAL A 88 14.70 -3.74 11.02
C VAL A 88 13.87 -2.46 11.12
N LEU A 89 13.23 -2.04 10.03
CA LEU A 89 12.35 -0.87 10.01
C LEU A 89 11.14 -1.05 10.95
N LEU A 90 10.53 -2.23 11.00
CA LEU A 90 9.41 -2.53 11.89
C LEU A 90 9.80 -2.51 13.36
N ASN A 91 10.96 -3.06 13.68
CA ASN A 91 11.49 -3.07 15.04
C ASN A 91 12.01 -1.69 15.50
N SER A 92 12.22 -0.74 14.58
CA SER A 92 12.85 0.55 14.86
C SER A 92 11.96 1.60 15.56
N LYS A 93 10.83 1.23 16.17
CA LYS A 93 9.80 2.16 16.73
C LYS A 93 9.18 3.13 15.72
N ILE A 94 9.61 3.14 14.46
CA ILE A 94 8.99 3.92 13.37
C ILE A 94 7.60 3.38 13.04
N LEU A 95 7.38 2.07 13.23
CA LEU A 95 6.13 1.39 12.93
C LEU A 95 5.49 0.94 14.25
N PHE A 96 4.46 1.66 14.71
CA PHE A 96 3.76 1.33 15.94
C PHE A 96 2.95 0.02 15.79
N GLY A 97 3.57 -1.10 16.22
CA GLY A 97 2.95 -2.22 16.95
C GLY A 97 1.81 -3.05 16.34
N LYS A 98 1.16 -2.63 15.26
CA LYS A 98 0.00 -3.35 14.69
C LYS A 98 0.31 -4.16 13.45
N TRP A 99 1.44 -3.90 12.80
CA TRP A 99 1.76 -4.52 11.53
C TRP A 99 2.54 -5.83 11.72
N LYS A 100 2.04 -6.91 11.12
CA LYS A 100 2.65 -8.23 11.02
C LYS A 100 3.32 -8.40 9.67
N VAL A 101 4.42 -9.16 9.63
CA VAL A 101 5.14 -9.47 8.39
C VAL A 101 5.39 -10.96 8.22
N LEU A 102 5.25 -11.43 6.98
CA LEU A 102 5.58 -12.79 6.57
C LEU A 102 6.32 -12.77 5.23
N TYR A 103 7.48 -13.40 5.19
CA TYR A 103 8.18 -13.66 3.94
C TYR A 103 7.97 -15.11 3.50
N VAL A 104 7.53 -15.30 2.25
CA VAL A 104 7.28 -16.61 1.64
C VAL A 104 8.31 -16.83 0.54
N ASP A 105 9.43 -17.47 0.93
CA ASP A 105 10.61 -17.69 0.06
C ASP A 105 10.26 -18.39 -1.26
N LYS A 106 9.40 -19.43 -1.20
CA LYS A 106 8.96 -20.19 -2.39
C LYS A 106 8.22 -19.36 -3.44
N LYS A 107 7.70 -18.19 -3.06
CA LYS A 107 6.95 -17.30 -3.95
C LYS A 107 7.66 -15.95 -4.15
N SER A 108 8.81 -15.73 -3.49
CA SER A 108 9.46 -14.42 -3.41
C SER A 108 8.49 -13.30 -3.01
N LYS A 109 7.56 -13.60 -2.10
CA LYS A 109 6.50 -12.67 -1.66
C LYS A 109 6.71 -12.23 -0.22
N LEU A 110 6.55 -10.94 0.03
CA LEU A 110 6.62 -10.35 1.35
C LEU A 110 5.26 -9.71 1.70
N PHE A 111 4.60 -10.27 2.70
CA PHE A 111 3.30 -9.81 3.16
C PHE A 111 3.45 -8.93 4.39
N LEU A 112 2.66 -7.87 4.43
CA LEU A 112 2.54 -6.92 5.54
C LEU A 112 1.04 -6.71 5.80
N TRP A 113 0.56 -6.87 7.03
CA TRP A 113 -0.88 -6.68 7.34
C TRP A 113 -1.11 -6.20 8.77
N THR A 114 -2.28 -5.60 9.02
CA THR A 114 -2.72 -5.15 10.37
C THR A 114 -3.54 -6.20 11.11
#